data_AF-A0A8J5MEL2-F1
#
_entry.id   AF-A0A8J5MEL2-F1
#
_cell.length_a   1.000
_cell.length_b   1.000
_cell.length_c   1.000
_cell.angle_alpha   90.00
_cell.angle_beta   90.00
_cell.angle_gamma   90.00
#
_symmetry.space_group_name_H-M   'P 1'
#
loop_
_entity.id
_entity.type
_entity.pdbx_description
1 polymer ?
#
loop_
_entity_poly.entity_id
_entity_poly.type
_entity_poly.pdbx_seq_one_letter_code
_entity_poly.pdbx_strand_id
1 'polypeptide(L)'
;MRKAELLSIVRSLLPPDTVWPNEHGDTFLEGGKTVLMLVARAPDPHLAVKLIDFVCPHTANFWARDHQGRHVIMDASHNGVHPSVLLRLVKWARKTSVRVIVPMSRQDIDGLDAVDLAIQGGYGELASCLLEQHGPNSHDDLLCKHNPVKVLELAIESGNEQCVMTILSNKRVVHHLQPGLAVRLNLNMRWEQRRDPVKRLFNIYTCVETAIRCEMSRIVQAIYRLNPSETQRAVWYALYKSRGGPVEGSPVIKKMANMYRLNKLWPQIRVIIMLRDWERQAKRKSKVWERMLLHVCRGHQDWDKFASHPWTTLPDEMLLHVLSFFVPSKASEADKIAWLVEY
;
A
#
# COMPACT_ATOMS: atom_id res chain seq x y z
N MET A 1 -26.73 27.64 14.93
CA MET A 1 -27.01 27.19 16.32
C MET A 1 -26.42 28.19 17.26
N ARG A 2 -27.19 28.60 18.26
CA ARG A 2 -26.75 29.54 19.29
C ARG A 2 -25.86 28.83 20.32
N LYS A 3 -24.97 29.56 21.00
CA LYS A 3 -24.09 28.98 22.03
C LYS A 3 -24.86 28.24 23.14
N ALA A 4 -26.02 28.77 23.54
CA ALA A 4 -26.88 28.14 24.56
C ALA A 4 -27.41 26.77 24.12
N GLU A 5 -27.76 26.61 22.84
CA GLU A 5 -28.22 25.33 22.27
C GLU A 5 -27.07 24.30 22.27
N LEU A 6 -25.87 24.70 21.86
CA LEU A 6 -24.69 23.83 21.87
C LEU A 6 -24.32 23.41 23.31
N LEU A 7 -24.36 24.34 24.26
CA LEU A 7 -24.11 24.03 25.68
C LEU A 7 -25.15 23.06 26.24
N SER A 8 -26.42 23.25 25.91
CA SER A 8 -27.51 22.33 26.32
C SER A 8 -27.27 20.92 25.77
N ILE A 9 -26.83 20.81 24.51
CA ILE A 9 -26.51 19.52 23.89
C ILE A 9 -25.31 18.88 24.57
N VAL A 10 -24.22 19.62 24.80
CA VAL A 10 -23.05 19.07 25.51
C VAL A 10 -23.46 18.55 26.89
N ARG A 11 -24.23 19.33 27.66
CA ARG A 11 -24.72 18.90 28.98
C ARG A 11 -25.61 17.66 28.92
N SER A 12 -26.43 17.52 27.88
CA SER A 12 -27.24 16.31 27.67
C SER A 12 -26.42 15.05 27.38
N LEU A 13 -25.18 15.20 26.91
CA LEU A 13 -24.25 14.09 26.67
C LEU A 13 -23.41 13.73 27.91
N LEU A 14 -23.46 14.55 28.95
CA LEU A 14 -22.68 14.35 30.18
C LEU A 14 -23.53 13.69 31.26
N PRO A 15 -22.91 12.97 32.22
CA PRO A 15 -23.61 12.49 33.41
C PRO A 15 -24.29 13.66 34.16
N PRO A 16 -25.46 13.45 34.79
CA PRO A 16 -26.30 14.52 35.34
C PRO A 16 -25.60 15.48 36.32
N ASP A 17 -24.63 14.97 37.08
CA ASP A 17 -23.90 15.73 38.10
C ASP A 17 -22.61 16.39 37.58
N THR A 18 -22.36 16.29 36.27
CA THR A 18 -21.12 16.78 35.66
C THR A 18 -21.21 18.26 35.36
N VAL A 19 -20.42 19.06 36.08
CA VAL A 19 -20.30 20.51 35.82
C VAL A 19 -19.28 20.75 34.70
N TRP A 20 -19.76 21.18 33.53
CA TRP A 20 -18.93 21.62 32.41
C TRP A 20 -19.53 22.84 31.69
N PRO A 21 -18.71 23.81 31.23
CA PRO A 21 -17.27 23.92 31.46
C PRO A 21 -16.94 24.27 32.92
N ASN A 22 -15.79 23.82 33.44
CA ASN A 22 -15.33 24.15 34.80
C ASN A 22 -14.10 25.09 34.75
N GLU A 23 -13.85 25.83 35.83
CA GLU A 23 -12.74 26.78 35.94
C GLU A 23 -11.37 26.14 36.25
N HIS A 24 -11.34 24.84 36.51
CA HIS A 24 -10.20 24.06 37.03
C HIS A 24 -9.59 23.07 36.02
N GLY A 25 -10.09 23.02 34.78
CA GLY A 25 -9.47 22.25 33.68
C GLY A 25 -10.41 21.23 33.03
N ASP A 26 -9.83 20.19 32.43
CA ASP A 26 -10.60 19.16 31.72
C ASP A 26 -11.46 18.33 32.67
N THR A 27 -12.70 18.10 32.27
CA THR A 27 -13.60 17.17 32.95
C THR A 27 -13.36 15.75 32.44
N PHE A 28 -12.91 14.87 33.34
CA PHE A 28 -12.74 13.44 33.08
C PHE A 28 -13.98 12.67 33.53
N LEU A 29 -14.49 11.85 32.63
CA LEU A 29 -15.66 11.01 32.81
C LEU A 29 -15.24 9.57 33.09
N GLU A 30 -16.22 8.70 33.30
CA GLU A 30 -15.97 7.27 33.48
C GLU A 30 -15.05 6.71 32.38
N GLY A 31 -14.08 5.89 32.79
CA GLY A 31 -13.05 5.36 31.89
C GLY A 31 -11.98 6.38 31.48
N GLY A 32 -11.92 7.56 32.11
CA GLY A 32 -10.96 8.61 31.79
C GLY A 32 -11.29 9.40 30.52
N LYS A 33 -12.52 9.25 29.99
CA LYS A 33 -12.93 9.93 28.75
C LYS A 33 -13.05 11.43 28.96
N THR A 34 -12.67 12.22 27.96
CA THR A 34 -12.86 13.67 27.98
C THR A 34 -14.19 14.06 27.32
N VAL A 35 -14.68 15.26 27.64
CA VAL A 35 -15.85 15.85 26.95
C VAL A 35 -15.64 15.92 25.45
N LEU A 36 -14.39 16.20 25.01
CA LEU A 36 -14.03 16.25 23.60
C LEU A 36 -14.20 14.88 22.90
N MET A 37 -13.85 13.77 23.56
CA MET A 37 -14.08 12.42 23.04
C MET A 37 -15.57 12.12 22.87
N LEU A 38 -16.41 12.54 23.82
CA LEU A 38 -17.85 12.31 23.73
C LEU A 38 -18.49 13.09 22.58
N VAL A 39 -18.19 14.37 22.43
CA VAL A 39 -18.82 15.18 21.38
C VAL A 39 -18.34 14.80 19.98
N ALA A 40 -17.13 14.24 19.86
CA ALA A 40 -16.63 13.70 18.60
C ALA A 40 -17.43 12.47 18.13
N ARG A 41 -18.11 11.76 19.05
CA ARG A 41 -18.96 10.60 18.77
C ARG A 41 -20.43 10.96 18.53
N ALA A 42 -20.78 12.25 18.42
CA ALA A 42 -22.16 12.62 18.15
C ALA A 42 -22.63 12.01 16.80
N PRO A 43 -23.86 11.46 16.74
CA PRO A 43 -24.32 10.65 15.62
C PRO A 43 -24.43 11.45 14.31
N ASP A 44 -24.75 12.74 14.39
CA ASP A 44 -24.70 13.65 13.24
C ASP A 44 -23.28 14.25 13.10
N PRO A 45 -22.55 13.96 12.00
CA PRO A 45 -21.23 14.52 11.75
C PRO A 45 -21.19 16.05 11.72
N HIS A 46 -22.25 16.71 11.23
CA HIS A 46 -22.30 18.17 11.15
C HIS A 46 -22.45 18.79 12.54
N LEU A 47 -23.26 18.17 13.40
CA LEU A 47 -23.35 18.53 14.81
C LEU A 47 -22.03 18.26 15.54
N ALA A 48 -21.41 17.08 15.34
CA ALA A 48 -20.14 16.73 15.96
C ALA A 48 -19.06 17.78 15.66
N VAL A 49 -18.93 18.22 14.41
CA VAL A 49 -17.99 19.28 14.01
C VAL A 49 -18.27 20.61 14.74
N LYS A 50 -19.54 21.01 14.88
CA LYS A 50 -19.93 22.23 15.62
C LYS A 50 -19.65 22.11 17.11
N LEU A 51 -19.89 20.94 17.70
CA LEU A 51 -19.62 20.69 19.11
C LEU A 51 -18.13 20.67 19.40
N ILE A 52 -17.31 20.07 18.53
CA ILE A 52 -15.84 20.13 18.62
C ILE A 52 -15.37 21.58 18.64
N ASP A 53 -15.88 22.42 17.74
CA ASP A 53 -15.51 23.83 17.69
C ASP A 53 -15.94 24.64 18.91
N PHE A 54 -17.02 24.21 19.56
CA PHE A 54 -17.50 24.80 20.79
C PHE A 54 -16.70 24.32 22.01
N VAL A 55 -16.32 23.04 22.07
CA VAL A 55 -15.65 22.40 23.22
C VAL A 55 -14.14 22.64 23.22
N CYS A 56 -13.48 22.61 22.07
CA CYS A 56 -12.02 22.73 21.96
C CYS A 56 -11.41 23.98 22.65
N PRO A 57 -12.01 25.18 22.56
CA PRO A 57 -11.51 26.35 23.28
C PRO A 57 -11.52 26.21 24.81
N HIS A 58 -12.37 25.32 25.34
CA HIS A 58 -12.50 25.02 26.75
C HIS A 58 -11.74 23.74 27.16
N THR A 59 -11.00 23.12 26.25
CA THR A 59 -10.20 21.92 26.51
C THR A 59 -8.79 22.33 26.95
N ALA A 60 -8.40 21.97 28.17
CA ALA A 60 -7.09 22.27 28.72
C ALA A 60 -5.99 21.41 28.05
N ASN A 61 -6.27 20.13 27.81
CA ASN A 61 -5.35 19.19 27.18
C ASN A 61 -6.03 18.38 26.07
N PHE A 62 -5.86 18.82 24.83
CA PHE A 62 -6.35 18.11 23.63
C PHE A 62 -5.83 16.67 23.52
N TRP A 63 -4.64 16.40 24.05
CA TRP A 63 -3.96 15.10 23.99
C TRP A 63 -4.15 14.27 25.26
N ALA A 64 -5.12 14.63 26.11
CA ALA A 64 -5.53 13.82 27.26
C ALA A 64 -5.92 12.41 26.79
N ARG A 65 -5.57 11.41 27.61
CA ARG A 65 -5.75 9.99 27.30
C ARG A 65 -6.77 9.38 28.24
N ASP A 66 -7.62 8.52 27.70
CA ASP A 66 -8.52 7.68 28.48
C ASP A 66 -7.74 6.55 29.19
N HIS A 67 -8.44 5.71 29.97
CA HIS A 67 -7.82 4.56 30.65
C HIS A 67 -7.25 3.51 29.68
N GLN A 68 -7.70 3.52 28.42
CA GLN A 68 -7.15 2.68 27.36
C GLN A 68 -5.91 3.32 26.72
N GLY A 69 -5.48 4.50 27.16
CA GLY A 69 -4.37 5.22 26.57
C GLY A 69 -4.72 5.86 25.22
N ARG A 70 -5.99 6.06 24.88
CA ARG A 70 -6.39 6.69 23.62
C ARG A 70 -6.59 8.17 23.82
N HIS A 71 -6.02 8.99 22.94
CA HIS A 71 -6.40 10.42 22.83
C HIS A 71 -7.60 10.58 21.89
N VAL A 72 -8.17 11.79 21.80
CA VAL A 72 -9.42 12.04 21.05
C VAL A 72 -9.40 11.51 19.60
N ILE A 73 -8.29 11.68 18.87
CA ILE A 73 -8.16 11.16 17.50
C ILE A 73 -8.13 9.62 17.46
N MET A 74 -7.46 8.96 18.41
CA MET A 74 -7.47 7.48 18.50
C MET A 74 -8.85 6.96 18.85
N ASP A 75 -9.54 7.62 19.78
CA ASP A 75 -10.91 7.30 20.13
C ASP A 75 -11.84 7.46 18.91
N ALA A 76 -11.74 8.58 18.19
CA ALA A 76 -12.46 8.82 16.94
C ALA A 76 -12.20 7.73 15.88
N SER A 77 -10.94 7.32 15.70
CA SER A 77 -10.55 6.23 14.80
C SER A 77 -11.15 4.88 15.21
N HIS A 78 -11.08 4.54 16.50
CA HIS A 78 -11.56 3.27 17.03
C HIS A 78 -13.09 3.12 16.89
N ASN A 79 -13.84 4.23 17.01
CA ASN A 79 -15.31 4.20 16.92
C ASN A 79 -15.83 4.49 15.50
N GLY A 80 -14.97 4.69 14.51
CA GLY A 80 -15.41 4.87 13.13
C GLY A 80 -16.20 6.15 12.89
N VAL A 81 -15.77 7.28 13.49
CA VAL A 81 -16.45 8.57 13.25
C VAL A 81 -16.39 8.96 11.78
N HIS A 82 -17.23 9.90 11.35
CA HIS A 82 -17.19 10.39 9.98
C HIS A 82 -15.88 11.17 9.67
N PRO A 83 -15.29 11.05 8.47
CA PRO A 83 -14.03 11.73 8.12
C PRO A 83 -13.99 13.24 8.35
N SER A 84 -15.13 13.93 8.20
CA SER A 84 -15.21 15.38 8.49
C SER A 84 -14.93 15.72 9.96
N VAL A 85 -15.33 14.84 10.89
CA VAL A 85 -15.07 14.98 12.32
C VAL A 85 -13.58 14.81 12.59
N LEU A 86 -12.98 13.76 12.02
CA LEU A 86 -11.54 13.51 12.13
C LEU A 86 -10.72 14.68 11.57
N LEU A 87 -11.04 15.18 10.38
CA LEU A 87 -10.37 16.33 9.77
C LEU A 87 -10.49 17.59 10.64
N ARG A 88 -11.62 17.77 11.33
CA ARG A 88 -11.79 18.88 12.27
C ARG A 88 -10.92 18.72 13.50
N LEU A 89 -10.84 17.53 14.08
CA LEU A 89 -9.94 17.21 15.19
C LEU A 89 -8.48 17.44 14.80
N VAL A 90 -8.05 16.97 13.63
CA VAL A 90 -6.70 17.19 13.09
C VAL A 90 -6.40 18.69 12.94
N LYS A 91 -7.36 19.49 12.47
CA LYS A 91 -7.21 20.94 12.37
C LYS A 91 -7.00 21.59 13.74
N TRP A 92 -7.65 21.10 14.79
CA TRP A 92 -7.40 21.56 16.17
C TRP A 92 -6.08 21.04 16.73
N ALA A 93 -5.72 19.80 16.47
CA ALA A 93 -4.44 19.20 16.84
C ALA A 93 -3.26 20.07 16.38
N ARG A 94 -3.27 20.49 15.10
CA ARG A 94 -2.26 21.38 14.51
C ARG A 94 -2.22 22.78 15.12
N LYS A 95 -3.32 23.27 15.69
CA LYS A 95 -3.32 24.54 16.45
C LYS A 95 -2.71 24.38 17.84
N THR A 96 -2.91 23.22 18.46
CA THR A 96 -2.45 22.96 19.84
C THR A 96 -0.99 22.52 19.92
N SER A 97 -0.43 21.96 18.84
CA SER A 97 0.95 21.48 18.84
C SER A 97 1.63 21.74 17.49
N VAL A 98 2.85 22.27 17.55
CA VAL A 98 3.70 22.49 16.37
C VAL A 98 4.17 21.15 15.77
N ARG A 99 4.38 20.11 16.58
CA ARG A 99 4.83 18.78 16.14
C ARG A 99 3.78 17.71 16.42
N VAL A 100 2.68 17.75 15.68
CA VAL A 100 1.55 16.82 15.82
C VAL A 100 1.95 15.34 15.67
N ILE A 101 3.00 15.05 14.91
CA ILE A 101 3.52 13.69 14.74
C ILE A 101 3.93 13.02 16.07
N VAL A 102 4.43 13.78 17.04
CA VAL A 102 4.90 13.22 18.32
C VAL A 102 3.74 12.62 19.12
N PRO A 103 2.66 13.36 19.46
CA PRO A 103 1.53 12.76 20.16
C PRO A 103 0.79 11.72 19.30
N MET A 104 0.68 11.92 17.98
CA MET A 104 0.06 10.95 17.07
C MET A 104 0.82 9.62 16.96
N SER A 105 2.11 9.59 17.29
CA SER A 105 2.91 8.36 17.29
C SER A 105 2.78 7.54 18.57
N ARG A 106 2.02 8.02 19.56
CA ARG A 106 1.77 7.29 20.80
C ARG A 106 0.76 6.17 20.56
N GLN A 107 1.01 5.04 21.21
CA GLN A 107 0.20 3.84 21.14
C GLN A 107 -0.63 3.66 22.40
N ASP A 108 -1.81 3.06 22.26
CA ASP A 108 -2.68 2.69 23.36
C ASP A 108 -2.09 1.52 24.16
N ILE A 109 -2.86 0.99 25.12
CA ILE A 109 -2.40 -0.12 25.96
C ILE A 109 -2.12 -1.41 25.17
N ASP A 110 -2.74 -1.58 23.99
CA ASP A 110 -2.57 -2.73 23.12
C ASP A 110 -1.43 -2.52 22.10
N GLY A 111 -0.74 -1.38 22.16
CA GLY A 111 0.34 -1.05 21.24
C GLY A 111 -0.16 -0.55 19.87
N LEU A 112 -1.42 -0.15 19.76
CA LEU A 112 -2.03 0.33 18.52
C LEU A 112 -2.06 1.86 18.49
N ASP A 113 -1.77 2.45 17.33
CA ASP A 113 -1.99 3.87 17.12
C ASP A 113 -3.29 4.19 16.38
N ALA A 114 -3.53 5.48 16.10
CA ALA A 114 -4.77 5.92 15.47
C ALA A 114 -5.02 5.31 14.09
N VAL A 115 -3.97 4.96 13.34
CA VAL A 115 -4.09 4.32 12.03
C VAL A 115 -4.40 2.84 12.20
N ASP A 116 -3.68 2.15 13.10
CA ASP A 116 -3.91 0.74 13.40
C ASP A 116 -5.36 0.50 13.88
N LEU A 117 -5.86 1.36 14.78
CA LEU A 117 -7.24 1.31 15.27
C LEU A 117 -8.29 1.52 14.16
N ALA A 118 -8.04 2.44 13.22
CA ALA A 118 -8.93 2.66 12.09
C ALA A 118 -8.97 1.46 11.15
N ILE A 119 -7.82 0.82 10.90
CA ILE A 119 -7.71 -0.37 10.05
C ILE A 119 -8.40 -1.57 10.70
N GLN A 120 -8.17 -1.80 11.99
CA GLN A 120 -8.76 -2.91 12.74
C GLN A 120 -10.29 -2.78 12.79
N GLY A 121 -10.81 -1.55 12.90
CA GLY A 121 -12.24 -1.27 12.81
C GLY A 121 -12.81 -1.31 11.38
N GLY A 122 -11.98 -1.52 10.35
CA GLY A 122 -12.42 -1.53 8.95
C GLY A 122 -12.71 -0.14 8.36
N TYR A 123 -12.32 0.94 9.04
CA TYR A 123 -12.59 2.32 8.68
C TYR A 123 -11.52 2.88 7.73
N GLY A 124 -11.45 2.32 6.52
CA GLY A 124 -10.41 2.66 5.53
C GLY A 124 -10.38 4.14 5.12
N GLU A 125 -11.52 4.84 5.16
CA GLU A 125 -11.57 6.29 4.90
C GLU A 125 -10.83 7.08 5.99
N LEU A 126 -10.97 6.70 7.25
CA LEU A 126 -10.25 7.33 8.37
C LEU A 126 -8.76 7.04 8.29
N ALA A 127 -8.37 5.79 8.04
CA ALA A 127 -6.98 5.43 7.83
C ALA A 127 -6.36 6.21 6.66
N SER A 128 -7.10 6.37 5.56
CA SER A 128 -6.69 7.18 4.40
C SER A 128 -6.59 8.67 4.72
N CYS A 129 -7.49 9.22 5.54
CA CYS A 129 -7.41 10.61 6.02
C CYS A 129 -6.18 10.85 6.91
N LEU A 130 -5.86 9.91 7.81
CA LEU A 130 -4.69 9.98 8.68
C LEU A 130 -3.37 9.88 7.92
N LEU A 131 -3.35 9.12 6.83
CA LEU A 131 -2.24 9.10 5.89
C LEU A 131 -2.05 10.43 5.13
N GLU A 132 -3.01 11.35 5.22
CA GLU A 132 -3.10 12.58 4.43
C GLU A 132 -3.28 12.33 2.93
N GLN A 133 -4.06 13.20 2.28
CA GLN A 133 -4.35 13.11 0.84
C GLN A 133 -3.43 13.99 -0.02
N HIS A 134 -2.56 14.78 0.59
CA HIS A 134 -1.64 15.66 -0.14
C HIS A 134 -0.46 14.87 -0.71
N GLY A 135 0.09 15.37 -1.83
CA GLY A 135 1.26 14.77 -2.45
C GLY A 135 2.51 14.85 -1.54
N PRO A 136 3.54 14.03 -1.82
CA PRO A 136 4.72 13.86 -0.96
C PRO A 136 5.59 15.13 -0.77
N ASN A 137 5.32 16.23 -1.47
CA ASN A 137 6.18 17.42 -1.49
C ASN A 137 6.12 18.29 -0.21
N SER A 138 5.33 17.91 0.80
CA SER A 138 5.26 18.57 2.11
C SER A 138 5.66 17.59 3.22
N HIS A 139 6.95 17.30 3.34
CA HIS A 139 7.45 16.34 4.34
C HIS A 139 7.44 16.88 5.78
N ASP A 140 7.27 18.20 5.98
CA ASP A 140 7.41 18.84 7.29
C ASP A 140 6.15 18.76 8.19
N ASP A 141 4.99 18.32 7.66
CA ASP A 141 3.69 18.37 8.35
C ASP A 141 2.98 17.01 8.52
N LEU A 142 3.72 15.89 8.46
CA LEU A 142 3.13 14.55 8.52
C LEU A 142 2.37 14.30 9.84
N LEU A 143 1.11 13.85 9.73
CA LEU A 143 0.30 13.46 10.90
C LEU A 143 0.75 12.13 11.52
N CYS A 144 1.15 11.16 10.70
CA CYS A 144 1.53 9.83 11.16
C CYS A 144 2.93 9.44 10.68
N LYS A 145 3.63 8.66 11.51
CA LYS A 145 4.96 8.11 11.20
C LYS A 145 4.90 6.95 10.19
N HIS A 146 3.74 6.33 9.99
CA HIS A 146 3.64 5.13 9.14
C HIS A 146 4.02 5.40 7.70
N ASN A 147 4.76 4.45 7.13
CA ASN A 147 4.97 4.37 5.70
C ASN A 147 3.62 4.02 5.02
N PRO A 148 3.19 4.73 3.94
CA PRO A 148 1.96 4.40 3.22
C PRO A 148 1.85 2.93 2.80
N VAL A 149 2.97 2.28 2.47
CA VAL A 149 2.97 0.86 2.10
C VAL A 149 2.79 -0.07 3.30
N LYS A 150 3.29 0.32 4.48
CA LYS A 150 3.01 -0.40 5.74
C LYS A 150 1.52 -0.38 6.04
N VAL A 151 0.87 0.77 5.88
CA VAL A 151 -0.58 0.92 6.10
C VAL A 151 -1.38 0.06 5.13
N LEU A 152 -0.96 -0.02 3.86
CA LEU A 152 -1.58 -0.91 2.88
C LEU A 152 -1.45 -2.39 3.31
N GLU A 153 -0.28 -2.82 3.73
CA GLU A 153 -0.06 -4.21 4.18
C GLU A 153 -0.91 -4.55 5.42
N LEU A 154 -0.94 -3.67 6.42
CA LEU A 154 -1.79 -3.83 7.61
C LEU A 154 -3.28 -3.92 7.26
N ALA A 155 -3.73 -3.13 6.27
CA ALA A 155 -5.10 -3.21 5.80
C ALA A 155 -5.42 -4.53 5.08
N ILE A 156 -4.45 -5.09 4.36
CA ILE A 156 -4.60 -6.41 3.73
C ILE A 156 -4.67 -7.48 4.83
N GLU A 157 -3.82 -7.37 5.86
CA GLU A 157 -3.82 -8.27 7.02
C GLU A 157 -5.13 -8.24 7.80
N SER A 158 -5.86 -7.11 7.81
CA SER A 158 -7.14 -7.00 8.52
C SER A 158 -8.29 -7.77 7.86
N GLY A 159 -8.13 -8.28 6.63
CA GLY A 159 -9.17 -9.06 5.96
C GLY A 159 -10.26 -8.22 5.29
N ASN A 160 -10.27 -6.90 5.45
CA ASN A 160 -11.35 -6.03 4.95
C ASN A 160 -11.02 -5.47 3.56
N GLU A 161 -11.50 -6.14 2.50
CA GLU A 161 -11.24 -5.72 1.11
C GLU A 161 -11.67 -4.27 0.82
N GLN A 162 -12.79 -3.80 1.38
CA GLN A 162 -13.27 -2.44 1.14
C GLN A 162 -12.32 -1.40 1.76
N CYS A 163 -11.83 -1.67 2.97
CA CYS A 163 -10.81 -0.84 3.62
C CYS A 163 -9.54 -0.76 2.77
N VAL A 164 -9.06 -1.90 2.25
CA VAL A 164 -7.89 -1.97 1.38
C VAL A 164 -8.10 -1.17 0.10
N MET A 165 -9.26 -1.28 -0.55
CA MET A 165 -9.58 -0.54 -1.77
C MET A 165 -9.61 0.98 -1.54
N THR A 166 -10.13 1.42 -0.40
CA THR A 166 -10.09 2.84 -0.01
C THR A 166 -8.66 3.33 0.20
N ILE A 167 -7.80 2.53 0.83
CA ILE A 167 -6.38 2.85 1.03
C ILE A 167 -5.62 2.84 -0.30
N LEU A 168 -5.92 1.91 -1.22
CA LEU A 168 -5.37 1.90 -2.59
C LEU A 168 -5.80 3.10 -3.44
N SER A 169 -6.83 3.83 -3.02
CA SER A 169 -7.25 5.09 -3.65
C SER A 169 -6.48 6.30 -3.08
N ASN A 170 -5.72 6.14 -2.00
CA ASN A 170 -4.93 7.21 -1.41
C ASN A 170 -3.73 7.59 -2.30
N LYS A 171 -3.58 8.89 -2.58
CA LYS A 171 -2.55 9.41 -3.50
C LYS A 171 -1.12 9.06 -3.06
N ARG A 172 -0.82 9.05 -1.76
CA ARG A 172 0.52 8.70 -1.26
C ARG A 172 0.80 7.22 -1.44
N VAL A 173 -0.17 6.36 -1.16
CA VAL A 173 -0.06 4.91 -1.40
C VAL A 173 0.18 4.65 -2.87
N VAL A 174 -0.68 5.20 -3.75
CA VAL A 174 -0.55 5.06 -5.20
C VAL A 174 0.81 5.56 -5.69
N HIS A 175 1.28 6.71 -5.20
CA HIS A 175 2.59 7.26 -5.56
C HIS A 175 3.73 6.28 -5.23
N HIS A 176 3.74 5.68 -4.04
CA HIS A 176 4.78 4.71 -3.67
C HIS A 176 4.68 3.39 -4.44
N LEU A 177 3.51 3.05 -4.97
CA LEU A 177 3.31 1.85 -5.79
C LEU A 177 3.70 2.05 -7.27
N GLN A 178 3.85 3.27 -7.76
CA GLN A 178 4.17 3.53 -9.17
C GLN A 178 5.48 2.85 -9.64
N PRO A 179 5.59 2.48 -10.92
CA PRO A 179 6.82 1.96 -11.49
C PRO A 179 8.02 2.89 -11.23
N GLY A 180 9.20 2.32 -11.00
CA GLY A 180 10.42 3.07 -10.63
C GLY A 180 10.47 3.51 -9.17
N LEU A 181 9.39 4.11 -8.64
CA LEU A 181 9.30 4.48 -7.22
C LEU A 181 9.24 3.25 -6.32
N ALA A 182 8.48 2.24 -6.71
CA ALA A 182 8.45 0.95 -6.02
C ALA A 182 9.82 0.26 -6.01
N VAL A 183 10.56 0.34 -7.12
CA VAL A 183 11.92 -0.23 -7.21
C VAL A 183 12.87 0.51 -6.25
N ARG A 184 12.80 1.85 -6.22
CA ARG A 184 13.57 2.66 -5.28
C ARG A 184 13.20 2.37 -3.83
N LEU A 185 11.91 2.15 -3.53
CA LEU A 185 11.44 1.74 -2.20
C LEU A 185 12.08 0.41 -1.79
N ASN A 186 12.12 -0.59 -2.67
CA ASN A 186 12.76 -1.88 -2.38
C ASN A 186 14.23 -1.70 -2.01
N LEU A 187 14.97 -0.89 -2.78
CA LEU A 187 16.37 -0.59 -2.50
C LEU A 187 16.56 0.11 -1.15
N ASN A 188 15.72 1.11 -0.84
CA ASN A 188 15.78 1.85 0.42
C ASN A 188 15.47 0.94 1.62
N MET A 189 14.40 0.15 1.55
CA MET A 189 14.02 -0.77 2.62
C MET A 189 15.12 -1.80 2.89
N ARG A 190 15.80 -2.28 1.85
CA ARG A 190 16.95 -3.15 1.99
C ARG A 190 18.13 -2.48 2.70
N TRP A 191 18.43 -1.22 2.37
CA TRP A 191 19.46 -0.47 3.08
C TRP A 191 19.12 -0.28 4.56
N GLU A 192 17.85 -0.07 4.88
CA GLU A 192 17.38 0.01 6.27
C GLU A 192 17.54 -1.34 7.00
N GLN A 193 17.19 -2.45 6.37
CA GLN A 193 17.31 -3.77 6.97
C GLN A 193 18.77 -4.21 7.20
N ARG A 194 19.71 -3.74 6.37
CA ARG A 194 21.15 -3.94 6.64
C ARG A 194 21.63 -3.22 7.90
N ARG A 195 20.98 -2.11 8.25
CA ARG A 195 21.28 -1.36 9.48
C ARG A 195 20.58 -1.95 10.70
N ASP A 196 19.37 -2.49 10.50
CA ASP A 196 18.56 -3.13 11.53
C ASP A 196 17.91 -4.41 10.96
N PRO A 197 18.52 -5.58 11.18
CA PRO A 197 18.05 -6.85 10.61
C PRO A 197 16.65 -7.26 11.09
N VAL A 198 16.23 -6.79 12.26
CA VAL A 198 14.93 -7.13 12.87
C VAL A 198 13.80 -6.30 12.27
N LYS A 199 14.13 -5.22 11.55
CA LYS A 199 13.13 -4.33 10.97
C LYS A 199 12.37 -5.01 9.83
N ARG A 200 11.05 -5.14 10.00
CA ARG A 200 10.13 -5.64 8.97
C ARG A 200 10.19 -4.76 7.71
N LEU A 201 10.32 -5.40 6.55
CA LEU A 201 10.28 -4.75 5.23
C LEU A 201 8.83 -4.48 4.84
N PHE A 202 8.59 -3.32 4.21
CA PHE A 202 7.29 -2.97 3.64
C PHE A 202 7.46 -2.55 2.17
N ASN A 203 6.97 -3.38 1.25
CA ASN A 203 7.08 -3.14 -0.18
C ASN A 203 5.96 -3.82 -1.00
N ILE A 204 6.00 -3.69 -2.33
CA ILE A 204 5.00 -4.32 -3.21
C ILE A 204 4.97 -5.85 -3.04
N TYR A 205 6.12 -6.48 -2.80
CA TYR A 205 6.20 -7.94 -2.66
C TYR A 205 5.54 -8.40 -1.38
N THR A 206 5.79 -7.73 -0.26
CA THR A 206 5.14 -8.06 1.03
C THR A 206 3.63 -7.84 0.95
N CYS A 207 3.17 -6.74 0.34
CA CYS A 207 1.75 -6.49 0.11
C CYS A 207 1.10 -7.56 -0.78
N VAL A 208 1.72 -7.94 -1.90
CA VAL A 208 1.20 -8.95 -2.83
C VAL A 208 1.21 -10.34 -2.20
N GLU A 209 2.27 -10.72 -1.50
CA GLU A 209 2.37 -11.98 -0.76
C GLU A 209 1.26 -12.08 0.29
N THR A 210 1.07 -11.02 1.06
CA THR A 210 0.00 -10.92 2.07
C THR A 210 -1.38 -11.02 1.43
N ALA A 211 -1.62 -10.32 0.31
CA ALA A 211 -2.89 -10.38 -0.39
C ALA A 211 -3.19 -11.76 -0.98
N ILE A 212 -2.16 -12.49 -1.44
CA ILE A 212 -2.30 -13.88 -1.89
C ILE A 212 -2.63 -14.79 -0.71
N ARG A 213 -1.94 -14.63 0.43
CA ARG A 213 -2.17 -15.38 1.66
C ARG A 213 -3.58 -15.16 2.21
N CYS A 214 -4.10 -13.95 2.12
CA CYS A 214 -5.46 -13.57 2.52
C CYS A 214 -6.51 -13.84 1.42
N GLU A 215 -6.15 -14.51 0.33
CA GLU A 215 -7.03 -14.85 -0.80
C GLU A 215 -7.71 -13.67 -1.52
N MET A 216 -7.16 -12.46 -1.37
CA MET A 216 -7.69 -11.20 -1.89
C MET A 216 -7.29 -10.96 -3.35
N SER A 217 -7.77 -11.81 -4.26
CA SER A 217 -7.40 -11.74 -5.68
C SER A 217 -7.77 -10.40 -6.36
N ARG A 218 -8.81 -9.72 -5.88
CA ARG A 218 -9.22 -8.38 -6.36
C ARG A 218 -8.20 -7.31 -6.02
N ILE A 219 -7.63 -7.38 -4.82
CA ILE A 219 -6.58 -6.46 -4.36
C ILE A 219 -5.31 -6.65 -5.19
N VAL A 220 -4.90 -7.90 -5.44
CA VAL A 220 -3.75 -8.19 -6.32
C VAL A 220 -3.96 -7.59 -7.72
N GLN A 221 -5.18 -7.69 -8.27
CA GLN A 221 -5.53 -7.06 -9.55
C GLN A 221 -5.49 -5.53 -9.49
N ALA A 222 -5.91 -4.92 -8.38
CA ALA A 222 -5.86 -3.48 -8.21
C ALA A 222 -4.39 -2.99 -8.16
N ILE A 223 -3.52 -3.67 -7.41
CA ILE A 223 -2.08 -3.36 -7.38
C ILE A 223 -1.46 -3.58 -8.78
N TYR A 224 -1.86 -4.63 -9.49
CA TYR A 224 -1.41 -4.89 -10.86
C TYR A 224 -1.77 -3.76 -11.83
N ARG A 225 -2.95 -3.14 -11.70
CA ARG A 225 -3.33 -1.97 -12.53
C ARG A 225 -2.44 -0.75 -12.28
N LEU A 226 -1.94 -0.59 -11.05
CA LEU A 226 -1.03 0.50 -10.69
C LEU A 226 0.41 0.23 -11.15
N ASN A 227 0.88 -1.00 -10.99
CA ASN A 227 2.24 -1.39 -11.35
C ASN A 227 2.29 -2.81 -11.90
N PRO A 228 2.07 -2.98 -13.22
CA PRO A 228 1.99 -4.30 -13.84
C PRO A 228 3.28 -5.11 -13.70
N SER A 229 4.45 -4.47 -13.86
CA SER A 229 5.74 -5.15 -13.93
C SER A 229 6.19 -5.70 -12.58
N GLU A 230 6.15 -4.87 -11.52
CA GLU A 230 6.56 -5.34 -10.18
C GLU A 230 5.52 -6.28 -9.59
N THR A 231 4.23 -6.05 -9.84
CA THR A 231 3.19 -6.96 -9.34
C THR A 231 3.28 -8.35 -9.97
N GLN A 232 3.50 -8.44 -11.29
CA GLN A 232 3.71 -9.74 -11.96
C GLN A 232 4.90 -10.50 -11.37
N ARG A 233 6.00 -9.79 -11.10
CA ARG A 233 7.20 -10.33 -10.50
C ARG A 233 6.96 -10.80 -9.06
N ALA A 234 6.27 -10.00 -8.26
CA ALA A 234 5.88 -10.32 -6.90
C ALA A 234 4.95 -11.53 -6.82
N VAL A 235 3.93 -11.59 -7.69
CA VAL A 235 2.99 -12.72 -7.77
C VAL A 235 3.73 -14.01 -8.12
N TRP A 236 4.63 -13.97 -9.11
CA TRP A 236 5.42 -15.15 -9.48
C TRP A 236 6.29 -15.64 -8.32
N TYR A 237 6.95 -14.71 -7.62
CA TYR A 237 7.84 -15.03 -6.50
C TYR A 237 7.10 -15.60 -5.30
N ALA A 238 5.97 -15.00 -4.91
CA ALA A 238 5.11 -15.51 -3.85
C ALA A 238 4.65 -16.94 -4.15
N LEU A 239 4.14 -17.20 -5.36
CA LEU A 239 3.74 -18.55 -5.76
C LEU A 239 4.92 -19.54 -5.84
N TYR A 240 6.12 -19.07 -6.16
CA TYR A 240 7.32 -19.91 -6.17
C TYR A 240 7.67 -20.36 -4.74
N LYS A 241 7.63 -19.44 -3.77
CA LYS A 241 7.90 -19.70 -2.35
C LYS A 241 6.84 -20.62 -1.72
N SER A 242 5.58 -20.47 -2.14
CA SER A 242 4.46 -21.29 -1.64
C SER A 242 4.36 -22.70 -2.22
N ARG A 243 5.34 -23.19 -3.00
CA ARG A 243 5.30 -24.51 -3.69
C ARG A 243 5.20 -25.76 -2.80
N GLY A 244 5.03 -25.61 -1.49
CA GLY A 244 4.72 -26.68 -0.53
C GLY A 244 3.48 -26.44 0.34
N GLY A 245 2.67 -25.41 0.05
CA GLY A 245 1.47 -25.06 0.83
C GLY A 245 0.18 -25.05 -0.01
N PRO A 246 -1.00 -25.03 0.64
CA PRO A 246 -2.31 -25.24 0.02
C PRO A 246 -2.85 -23.98 -0.68
N VAL A 247 -2.00 -23.20 -1.35
CA VAL A 247 -2.48 -22.04 -2.11
C VAL A 247 -2.99 -22.54 -3.46
N GLU A 248 -4.25 -22.99 -3.48
CA GLU A 248 -5.03 -23.11 -4.71
C GLU A 248 -5.25 -21.72 -5.31
N GLY A 249 -4.18 -21.16 -5.87
CA GLY A 249 -4.18 -19.79 -6.35
C GLY A 249 -5.27 -19.59 -7.40
N SER A 250 -6.07 -18.54 -7.21
CA SER A 250 -7.07 -18.07 -8.17
C SER A 250 -6.51 -18.13 -9.60
N PRO A 251 -7.30 -18.57 -10.61
CA PRO A 251 -6.84 -18.73 -11.99
C PRO A 251 -6.25 -17.44 -12.56
N VAL A 252 -6.72 -16.28 -12.07
CA VAL A 252 -6.19 -14.96 -12.44
C VAL A 252 -4.75 -14.78 -11.94
N ILE A 253 -4.47 -15.16 -10.70
CA ILE A 253 -3.13 -15.05 -10.08
C ILE A 253 -2.15 -15.99 -10.78
N LYS A 254 -2.58 -17.24 -11.06
CA LYS A 254 -1.79 -18.21 -11.85
C LYS A 254 -1.48 -17.65 -13.25
N LYS A 255 -2.45 -17.02 -13.91
CA LYS A 255 -2.26 -16.37 -15.21
C LYS A 255 -1.25 -15.22 -15.14
N MET A 256 -1.28 -14.40 -14.09
CA MET A 256 -0.31 -13.31 -13.89
C MET A 256 1.12 -13.83 -13.71
N ALA A 257 1.32 -14.87 -12.89
CA ALA A 257 2.63 -15.49 -12.72
C ALA A 257 3.17 -16.11 -14.02
N ASN A 258 2.30 -16.74 -14.81
CA ASN A 258 2.67 -17.28 -16.12
C ASN A 258 3.05 -16.17 -17.10
N MET A 259 2.31 -15.05 -17.08
CA MET A 259 2.60 -13.87 -17.91
C MET A 259 3.97 -13.27 -17.61
N TYR A 260 4.36 -13.19 -16.32
CA TYR A 260 5.71 -12.75 -15.93
C TYR A 260 6.80 -13.57 -16.61
N ARG A 261 6.68 -14.90 -16.55
CA ARG A 261 7.64 -15.81 -17.19
C ARG A 261 7.68 -15.60 -18.69
N LEU A 262 6.52 -15.57 -19.35
CA LEU A 262 6.44 -15.35 -20.79
C LEU A 262 7.09 -14.03 -21.20
N ASN A 263 6.82 -12.95 -20.46
CA ASN A 263 7.40 -11.63 -20.72
C ASN A 263 8.93 -11.61 -20.57
N LYS A 264 9.50 -12.39 -19.65
CA LYS A 264 10.95 -12.54 -19.51
C LYS A 264 11.58 -13.32 -20.67
N LEU A 265 10.86 -14.32 -21.19
CA LEU A 265 11.31 -15.14 -22.31
C LEU A 265 11.17 -14.42 -23.65
N TRP A 266 10.15 -13.58 -23.78
CA TRP A 266 9.75 -12.99 -25.05
C TRP A 266 10.87 -12.23 -25.80
N PRO A 267 11.72 -11.41 -25.15
CA PRO A 267 12.81 -10.74 -25.85
C PRO A 267 13.80 -11.71 -26.51
N GLN A 268 14.08 -12.83 -25.86
CA GLN A 268 14.95 -13.88 -26.39
C GLN A 268 14.21 -14.63 -27.49
N ILE A 269 13.03 -15.19 -27.20
CA ILE A 269 12.23 -15.97 -28.14
C ILE A 269 11.87 -15.19 -29.41
N ARG A 270 11.54 -13.91 -29.30
CA ARG A 270 11.17 -13.06 -30.45
C ARG A 270 12.30 -12.95 -31.46
N VAL A 271 13.54 -12.77 -31.02
CA VAL A 271 14.70 -12.70 -31.92
C VAL A 271 14.87 -14.02 -32.66
N ILE A 272 14.71 -15.14 -31.96
CA ILE A 272 14.79 -16.50 -32.51
C ILE A 272 13.71 -16.72 -33.57
N ILE A 273 12.46 -16.38 -33.26
CA ILE A 273 11.33 -16.51 -34.19
C ILE A 273 11.53 -15.59 -35.40
N MET A 274 11.94 -14.34 -35.20
CA MET A 274 12.18 -13.39 -36.29
C MET A 274 13.30 -13.86 -37.24
N LEU A 275 14.39 -14.39 -36.71
CA LEU A 275 15.49 -14.94 -37.52
C LEU A 275 15.07 -16.18 -38.30
N ARG A 276 14.23 -17.03 -37.71
CA ARG A 276 13.68 -18.22 -38.36
C ARG A 276 12.67 -17.89 -39.46
N ASP A 277 11.76 -16.96 -39.20
CA ASP A 277 10.84 -16.45 -40.22
C ASP A 277 11.61 -15.76 -41.34
N TRP A 278 12.67 -15.01 -41.02
CA TRP A 278 13.58 -14.46 -42.01
C TRP A 278 14.21 -15.55 -42.86
N GLU A 279 14.78 -16.63 -42.30
CA GLU A 279 15.42 -17.67 -43.12
C GLU A 279 14.41 -18.38 -44.04
N ARG A 280 13.20 -18.63 -43.53
CA ARG A 280 12.09 -19.19 -44.32
C ARG A 280 11.62 -18.23 -45.43
N GLN A 281 11.66 -16.91 -45.21
CA GLN A 281 11.21 -15.88 -46.15
C GLN A 281 12.32 -15.33 -47.06
N ALA A 282 13.58 -15.37 -46.66
CA ALA A 282 14.77 -14.98 -47.43
C ALA A 282 14.97 -15.92 -48.61
N LYS A 283 14.51 -17.18 -48.48
CA LYS A 283 14.28 -18.09 -49.61
C LYS A 283 13.21 -17.58 -50.61
N ARG A 284 12.52 -16.46 -50.34
CA ARG A 284 11.40 -15.93 -51.15
C ARG A 284 11.46 -14.44 -51.54
N LYS A 285 12.16 -13.50 -50.86
CA LYS A 285 12.50 -12.11 -51.33
C LYS A 285 13.20 -11.23 -50.25
N SER A 286 14.15 -10.35 -50.64
CA SER A 286 15.14 -9.73 -49.72
C SER A 286 14.86 -8.32 -49.14
N LYS A 287 13.72 -7.65 -49.40
CA LYS A 287 13.53 -6.20 -49.12
C LYS A 287 13.00 -5.80 -47.72
N VAL A 288 12.70 -6.74 -46.83
CA VAL A 288 12.13 -6.45 -45.49
C VAL A 288 13.23 -6.23 -44.43
N TRP A 289 14.40 -6.84 -44.61
CA TRP A 289 15.52 -6.81 -43.67
C TRP A 289 16.15 -5.42 -43.53
N GLU A 290 16.28 -4.69 -44.64
CA GLU A 290 16.77 -3.29 -44.66
C GLU A 290 15.88 -2.34 -43.82
N ARG A 291 14.57 -2.61 -43.72
CA ARG A 291 13.65 -1.83 -42.88
C ARG A 291 13.69 -2.22 -41.40
N MET A 292 14.03 -3.47 -41.09
CA MET A 292 14.13 -3.97 -39.71
C MET A 292 15.42 -3.54 -39.01
N LEU A 293 16.54 -3.47 -39.74
CA LEU A 293 17.85 -3.01 -39.24
C LEU A 293 17.79 -1.59 -38.64
N LEU A 294 16.95 -0.73 -39.22
CA LEU A 294 16.70 0.64 -38.72
C LEU A 294 16.00 0.70 -37.36
N HIS A 295 15.28 -0.36 -36.95
CA HIS A 295 14.48 -0.35 -35.71
C HIS A 295 15.05 -1.19 -34.58
N VAL A 296 15.92 -2.17 -34.85
CA VAL A 296 16.35 -3.16 -33.84
C VAL A 296 17.83 -3.00 -33.44
N CYS A 297 18.65 -2.35 -34.26
CA CYS A 297 20.11 -2.40 -34.09
C CYS A 297 20.72 -1.09 -33.54
N ARG A 298 20.81 -0.99 -32.21
CA ARG A 298 21.95 -0.30 -31.55
C ARG A 298 22.67 -1.32 -30.68
N GLY A 299 23.70 -1.96 -31.25
CA GLY A 299 24.57 -2.91 -30.57
C GLY A 299 25.14 -3.94 -31.53
N HIS A 300 26.46 -3.95 -31.68
CA HIS A 300 27.21 -4.86 -32.55
C HIS A 300 27.01 -6.33 -32.14
N GLN A 301 26.24 -7.08 -32.93
CA GLN A 301 26.27 -8.53 -33.00
C GLN A 301 26.29 -8.95 -34.47
N ASP A 302 27.05 -10.00 -34.79
CA ASP A 302 27.31 -10.50 -36.14
C ASP A 302 26.09 -11.34 -36.61
N TRP A 303 24.99 -10.65 -36.94
CA TRP A 303 23.66 -11.26 -37.15
C TRP A 303 23.60 -12.27 -38.30
N ASP A 304 24.46 -12.14 -39.30
CA ASP A 304 24.53 -13.08 -40.44
C ASP A 304 25.02 -14.48 -40.02
N LYS A 305 25.94 -14.58 -39.05
CA LYS A 305 26.33 -15.87 -38.45
C LYS A 305 25.20 -16.50 -37.64
N PHE A 306 24.38 -15.68 -36.99
CA PHE A 306 23.26 -16.14 -36.19
C PHE A 306 22.12 -16.68 -37.06
N ALA A 307 21.90 -16.04 -38.22
CA ALA A 307 20.86 -16.42 -39.18
C ALA A 307 21.23 -17.64 -40.05
N SER A 308 22.52 -17.97 -40.16
CA SER A 308 23.03 -19.16 -40.88
C SER A 308 23.21 -20.39 -39.99
N HIS A 309 22.90 -20.27 -38.69
CA HIS A 309 23.08 -21.37 -37.74
C HIS A 309 21.98 -22.45 -37.96
N PRO A 310 22.21 -23.75 -37.66
CA PRO A 310 21.28 -24.83 -38.00
C PRO A 310 19.91 -24.76 -37.31
N TRP A 311 19.85 -24.12 -36.15
CA TRP A 311 18.66 -23.94 -35.31
C TRP A 311 17.45 -23.28 -36.00
N THR A 312 17.65 -22.44 -37.03
CA THR A 312 16.56 -21.80 -37.79
C THR A 312 15.80 -22.80 -38.68
N THR A 313 16.44 -23.92 -39.04
CA THR A 313 15.84 -24.99 -39.86
C THR A 313 15.23 -26.13 -39.05
N LEU A 314 15.36 -26.13 -37.72
CA LEU A 314 14.84 -27.19 -36.85
C LEU A 314 13.33 -27.39 -37.03
N PRO A 315 12.81 -28.63 -36.88
CA PRO A 315 11.37 -28.88 -36.72
C PRO A 315 10.79 -28.09 -35.54
N ASP A 316 9.51 -27.72 -35.62
CA ASP A 316 8.84 -26.89 -34.60
C ASP A 316 8.93 -27.50 -33.18
N GLU A 317 8.82 -28.82 -33.07
CA GLU A 317 8.93 -29.56 -31.81
C GLU A 317 10.33 -29.47 -31.19
N MET A 318 11.39 -29.55 -32.01
CA MET A 318 12.77 -29.39 -31.55
C MET A 318 13.09 -27.94 -31.18
N LEU A 319 12.53 -26.98 -31.92
CA LEU A 319 12.64 -25.57 -31.57
C LEU A 319 11.98 -25.31 -30.22
N LEU A 320 10.76 -25.82 -29.97
CA LEU A 320 10.10 -25.74 -28.67
C LEU A 320 10.98 -26.31 -27.54
N HIS A 321 11.68 -27.42 -27.80
CA HIS A 321 12.65 -27.99 -26.87
C HIS A 321 13.84 -27.06 -26.62
N VAL A 322 14.41 -26.47 -27.66
CA VAL A 322 15.51 -25.48 -27.54
C VAL A 322 15.05 -24.21 -26.81
N LEU A 323 13.86 -23.71 -27.11
CA LEU A 323 13.23 -22.57 -26.43
C LEU A 323 13.02 -22.84 -24.94
N SER A 324 12.83 -24.11 -24.54
CA SER A 324 12.72 -24.49 -23.13
C SER A 324 14.03 -24.30 -22.34
N PHE A 325 15.20 -24.35 -23.01
CA PHE A 325 16.51 -24.08 -22.38
C PHE A 325 16.81 -22.59 -22.21
N PHE A 326 16.20 -21.72 -23.02
CA PHE A 326 16.28 -20.27 -22.83
C PHE A 326 15.51 -19.80 -21.59
N VAL A 327 14.71 -20.69 -20.98
CA VAL A 327 14.00 -20.39 -19.75
C VAL A 327 14.98 -20.31 -18.59
N PRO A 328 15.16 -19.14 -17.94
CA PRO A 328 16.01 -19.06 -16.77
C PRO A 328 15.54 -20.07 -15.72
N SER A 329 16.50 -20.73 -15.07
CA SER A 329 16.20 -21.63 -13.96
C SER A 329 15.30 -20.92 -12.96
N LYS A 330 14.21 -21.57 -12.54
CA LYS A 330 13.27 -21.01 -11.56
C LYS A 330 13.99 -20.67 -10.25
N ALA A 331 14.97 -21.48 -9.85
CA ALA A 331 15.80 -21.23 -8.67
C ALA A 331 16.66 -19.98 -8.86
N SER A 332 17.40 -19.88 -9.98
CA SER A 332 18.23 -18.69 -10.25
C SER A 332 17.44 -17.39 -10.31
N GLU A 333 16.23 -17.41 -10.89
CA GLU A 333 15.38 -16.22 -10.91
C GLU A 333 14.79 -15.91 -9.53
N ALA A 334 14.45 -16.92 -8.74
CA ALA A 334 14.04 -16.74 -7.36
C ALA A 334 15.17 -16.16 -6.51
N ASP A 335 16.40 -16.60 -6.65
CA ASP A 335 17.57 -16.08 -5.92
C ASP A 335 17.80 -14.59 -6.22
N LYS A 336 17.63 -14.17 -7.49
CA LYS A 336 17.71 -12.76 -7.87
C LYS A 336 16.62 -11.91 -7.24
N ILE A 337 15.42 -12.46 -7.06
CA ILE A 337 14.31 -11.75 -6.41
C ILE A 337 14.49 -11.75 -4.90
N ALA A 338 14.85 -12.88 -4.31
CA ALA A 338 15.19 -13.01 -2.90
C ALA A 338 16.25 -11.98 -2.51
N TRP A 339 17.31 -11.81 -3.32
CA TRP A 339 18.32 -10.79 -3.07
C TRP A 339 17.79 -9.34 -3.03
N LEU A 340 16.64 -9.06 -3.66
CA LEU A 340 16.01 -7.74 -3.67
C LEU A 340 14.97 -7.55 -2.57
N VAL A 341 14.41 -8.64 -2.03
CA VAL A 341 13.17 -8.62 -1.25
C VAL A 341 13.32 -9.31 0.11
N GLU A 342 14.32 -10.16 0.29
CA GLU A 342 14.60 -10.93 1.49
C GLU A 342 16.02 -10.65 2.01
N TYR A 343 16.22 -10.82 3.32
CA TYR A 343 17.53 -10.92 3.96
C TYR A 343 17.49 -11.98 5.05
#